data_AF-A0A7V2W1I4-F1
#
_entry.id   AF-A0A7V2W1I4-F1
#
_cell.length_a   1.000
_cell.length_b   1.000
_cell.length_c   1.000
_cell.angle_alpha   90.00
_cell.angle_beta   90.00
_cell.angle_gamma   90.00
#
_symmetry.space_group_name_H-M   'P 1'
#
loop_
_entity.id
_entity.type
_entity.pdbx_description
1 polymer ?
#
loop_
_entity_poly.entity_id
_entity_poly.type
_entity_poly.pdbx_seq_one_letter_code
_entity_poly.pdbx_strand_id
1 'polypeptide(L)'
;MLMRNINRISFKRMIITSLVVLLVICLVASSNVAKTAAYFTDIETSSSNGFQGWSASLWTQTLQSDFQAGISNQADITTSPGDVMLATRSNWYDPNWHYRKSHVVHSAPGAGTDYQVRLIVHQGSGTDTGYNVYLNDHCEDDFGDLRFTGSDGTTEFDYWMETYTSSSEATFWIKVSDDLSSSNATIYIYYGNSGASTTSNGASTFPDLFTHFPGDTLPSGWEVDGDTVGSMVIEDSLLKLTAQKEASGSWLKRGVKTSSSVWTNDHALMYRIDNINYYPDVTDRRRWFLGGEGGNFYLEFQSYGDKIIVRDWNQYDEYSPCDFSGGEVVWLAKESGNDGVAYYYVNGSLVDTLDNGLHPDHAFSDFTVVFNVQVGSNAMPDVDYAYIDWAAIRKFVYPEPANGAWGAEEGKYLSPGTLASQVLDTGASGAIWNMLIWDETLLSNTDITFAVRASDTPFNAGDATPFWTLAGGTSPVMTGLPAGRYKQWQVTLTTSNTANTPTLHEVRLYYY
;
A
#
# COMPACT_ATOMS: atom_id res chain seq x y z
N MET A 1 59.96 34.74 24.84
CA MET A 1 59.34 34.54 23.51
C MET A 1 57.80 34.63 23.63
N LEU A 2 57.27 35.75 24.17
CA LEU A 2 55.86 35.84 24.61
C LEU A 2 55.13 37.12 24.16
N MET A 3 55.74 37.95 23.31
CA MET A 3 55.14 39.19 22.79
C MET A 3 54.64 39.12 21.33
N ARG A 4 54.65 37.94 20.68
CA ARG A 4 54.25 37.81 19.25
C ARG A 4 52.83 37.28 19.00
N ASN A 5 52.10 36.79 20.01
CA ASN A 5 50.80 36.12 19.79
C ASN A 5 49.54 36.95 20.15
N ILE A 6 49.66 38.05 20.90
CA ILE A 6 48.49 38.86 21.29
C ILE A 6 47.99 39.75 20.13
N ASN A 7 48.88 40.19 19.24
CA ASN A 7 48.50 41.04 18.10
C ASN A 7 47.79 40.28 16.97
N ARG A 8 47.98 38.97 16.81
CA ARG A 8 47.35 38.22 15.70
C ARG A 8 45.87 37.92 15.93
N ILE A 9 45.44 37.71 17.17
CA ILE A 9 44.03 37.39 17.50
C ILE A 9 43.17 38.67 17.49
N SER A 10 43.70 39.77 18.05
CA SER A 10 43.08 41.10 17.98
C SER A 10 42.92 41.58 16.54
N PHE A 11 43.96 41.43 15.71
CA PHE A 11 43.92 41.83 14.30
C PHE A 11 42.95 40.98 13.47
N LYS A 12 42.88 39.66 13.71
CA LYS A 12 41.90 38.79 13.05
C LYS A 12 40.46 39.11 13.46
N ARG A 13 40.18 39.37 14.74
CA ARG A 13 38.84 39.80 15.18
C ARG A 13 38.47 41.16 14.58
N MET A 14 39.40 42.11 14.55
CA MET A 14 39.17 43.42 13.95
C MET A 14 38.91 43.32 12.43
N ILE A 15 39.65 42.46 11.71
CA ILE A 15 39.41 42.19 10.29
C ILE A 15 38.05 41.54 10.05
N ILE A 16 37.66 40.57 10.87
CA ILE A 16 36.36 39.88 10.73
C ILE A 16 35.21 40.84 11.06
N THR A 17 35.29 41.64 12.12
CA THR A 17 34.29 42.65 12.45
C THR A 17 34.21 43.74 11.37
N SER A 18 35.35 44.17 10.82
CA SER A 18 35.38 45.12 9.70
C SER A 18 34.80 44.53 8.41
N LEU A 19 35.05 43.26 8.10
CA LEU A 19 34.48 42.57 6.93
C LEU A 19 32.97 42.38 7.05
N VAL A 20 32.46 42.04 8.24
CA VAL A 20 31.01 41.90 8.49
C VAL A 20 30.31 43.26 8.42
N VAL A 21 30.92 44.31 8.97
CA VAL A 21 30.39 45.68 8.85
C VAL A 21 30.44 46.17 7.40
N LEU A 22 31.49 45.85 6.63
CA LEU A 22 31.55 46.17 5.21
C LEU A 22 30.49 45.41 4.40
N LEU A 23 30.25 44.14 4.71
CA LEU A 23 29.25 43.31 4.05
C LEU A 23 27.83 43.81 4.36
N VAL A 24 27.55 44.18 5.61
CA VAL A 24 26.27 44.77 6.02
C VAL A 24 26.08 46.16 5.39
N ILE A 25 27.13 47.00 5.32
CA ILE A 25 27.07 48.28 4.61
C ILE A 25 26.89 48.08 3.11
N CYS A 26 27.52 47.08 2.50
CA CYS A 26 27.30 46.75 1.09
C CYS A 26 25.88 46.23 0.84
N LEU A 27 25.32 45.40 1.72
CA LEU A 27 23.93 44.92 1.65
C LEU A 27 22.90 46.02 1.89
N VAL A 28 23.20 46.97 2.79
CA VAL A 28 22.36 48.15 3.07
C VAL A 28 22.52 49.24 2.00
N ALA A 29 23.68 49.32 1.32
CA ALA A 29 23.90 50.22 0.19
C ALA A 29 23.37 49.64 -1.12
N SER A 30 23.35 48.32 -1.29
CA SER A 30 22.77 47.64 -2.45
C SER A 30 21.26 47.56 -2.41
N SER A 31 20.64 47.70 -1.24
CA SER A 31 19.18 47.61 -1.10
C SER A 31 18.42 48.83 -1.61
N ASN A 32 19.09 49.93 -1.99
CA ASN A 32 18.40 51.15 -2.45
C ASN A 32 19.10 52.00 -3.53
N VAL A 33 20.18 51.55 -4.20
CA VAL A 33 20.79 52.38 -5.26
C VAL A 33 21.30 51.57 -6.45
N ALA A 34 20.40 50.87 -7.13
CA ALA A 34 20.62 50.57 -8.56
C ALA A 34 20.32 51.85 -9.36
N LYS A 35 21.33 52.71 -9.56
CA LYS A 35 21.22 53.77 -10.56
C LYS A 35 21.48 53.17 -11.93
N THR A 36 20.41 52.87 -12.66
CA THR A 36 20.50 52.59 -14.10
C THR A 36 20.77 53.93 -14.80
N ALA A 37 21.98 54.12 -15.32
CA ALA A 37 22.34 55.28 -16.14
C ALA A 37 22.33 54.84 -17.61
N ALA A 38 21.59 55.57 -18.45
CA ALA A 38 21.63 55.42 -19.89
C ALA A 38 22.06 56.76 -20.51
N TYR A 39 23.08 56.71 -21.37
CA TYR A 39 23.61 57.89 -22.07
C TYR A 39 23.07 57.89 -23.49
N PHE A 40 22.29 58.93 -23.82
CA PHE A 40 21.78 59.15 -25.16
C PHE A 40 22.50 60.36 -25.75
N THR A 41 23.06 60.19 -26.95
CA THR A 41 23.69 61.28 -27.69
C THR A 41 22.82 61.58 -28.89
N ASP A 42 22.16 62.74 -28.85
CA ASP A 42 21.45 63.28 -30.01
C ASP A 42 22.40 64.16 -30.81
N ILE A 43 22.51 63.90 -32.11
CA ILE A 43 23.40 64.62 -33.04
C ILE A 43 22.61 65.66 -33.84
N GLU A 44 21.28 65.71 -33.73
CA GLU A 44 20.45 66.64 -34.49
C GLU A 44 20.13 67.94 -33.73
N THR A 45 20.18 69.08 -34.43
CA THR A 45 19.73 70.38 -33.92
C THR A 45 18.23 70.59 -34.12
N SER A 46 17.40 69.58 -33.85
CA SER A 46 15.94 69.72 -33.90
C SER A 46 15.40 70.06 -32.51
N SER A 47 14.53 71.07 -32.42
CA SER A 47 14.05 71.64 -31.15
C SER A 47 12.98 70.80 -30.43
N SER A 48 12.85 69.50 -30.75
CA SER A 48 11.70 68.71 -30.32
C SER A 48 11.98 67.23 -30.04
N ASN A 49 13.15 66.90 -29.47
CA ASN A 49 13.39 65.55 -28.97
C ASN A 49 12.93 65.42 -27.51
N GLY A 50 11.84 64.67 -27.31
CA GLY A 50 11.35 64.29 -25.99
C GLY A 50 11.93 62.92 -25.60
N PHE A 51 12.55 62.85 -24.43
CA PHE A 51 12.99 61.59 -23.83
C PHE A 51 12.05 61.22 -22.67
N GLN A 52 11.55 59.98 -22.67
CA GLN A 52 10.81 59.42 -21.53
C GLN A 52 11.56 58.18 -21.05
N GLY A 53 11.96 58.19 -19.78
CA GLY A 53 12.52 57.04 -19.08
C GLY A 53 11.55 56.58 -18.01
N TRP A 54 11.35 55.27 -17.92
CA TRP A 54 10.49 54.65 -16.92
C TRP A 54 11.30 53.59 -16.16
N SER A 55 11.16 53.55 -14.83
CA SER A 55 11.67 52.46 -14.00
C SER A 55 10.48 51.67 -13.46
N ALA A 56 10.36 50.40 -13.85
CA ALA A 56 9.36 49.52 -13.27
C ALA A 56 9.70 49.21 -11.81
N SER A 57 8.68 49.22 -10.96
CA SER A 57 8.74 48.65 -9.61
C SER A 57 8.67 47.12 -9.69
N LEU A 58 9.29 46.44 -8.74
CA LEU A 58 9.32 44.97 -8.65
C LEU A 58 8.67 44.52 -7.34
N TRP A 59 7.67 43.66 -7.44
CA TRP A 59 7.14 42.90 -6.31
C TRP A 59 7.54 41.43 -6.46
N THR A 60 8.26 40.92 -5.46
CA THR A 60 8.75 39.53 -5.43
C THR A 60 8.08 38.77 -4.29
N GLN A 61 7.75 37.51 -4.55
CA GLN A 61 7.21 36.56 -3.57
C GLN A 61 8.04 35.28 -3.67
N THR A 62 8.80 34.98 -2.62
CA THR A 62 9.74 33.85 -2.58
C THR A 62 9.81 33.21 -1.21
N LEU A 63 9.49 33.94 -0.14
CA LEU A 63 9.56 33.39 1.22
C LEU A 63 8.27 32.66 1.57
N GLN A 64 8.37 31.70 2.49
CA GLN A 64 7.16 31.06 3.05
C GLN A 64 6.16 32.09 3.61
N SER A 65 6.63 33.15 4.27
CA SER A 65 5.77 34.22 4.79
C SER A 65 5.05 35.01 3.69
N ASP A 66 5.65 35.09 2.49
CA ASP A 66 5.05 35.73 1.32
C ASP A 66 3.83 34.91 0.88
N PHE A 67 4.02 33.60 0.69
CA PHE A 67 2.93 32.71 0.28
C PHE A 67 1.85 32.53 1.36
N GLN A 68 2.23 32.55 2.64
CA GLN A 68 1.29 32.50 3.77
C GLN A 68 0.46 33.78 3.94
N ALA A 69 0.88 34.90 3.34
CA ALA A 69 0.06 36.11 3.31
C ALA A 69 -1.13 35.99 2.33
N GLY A 70 -1.13 34.96 1.47
CA GLY A 70 -2.18 34.64 0.53
C GLY A 70 -3.30 33.75 1.10
N ILE A 71 -4.16 33.28 0.19
CA ILE A 71 -5.25 32.34 0.45
C ILE A 71 -4.97 31.07 -0.35
N SER A 72 -4.67 29.97 0.33
CA SER A 72 -4.44 28.66 -0.29
C SER A 72 -5.67 27.77 -0.26
N ASN A 73 -5.81 26.91 -1.27
CA ASN A 73 -6.77 25.82 -1.30
C ASN A 73 -6.11 24.59 -1.94
N GLN A 74 -5.91 23.51 -1.16
CA GLN A 74 -5.21 22.30 -1.60
C GLN A 74 -3.79 22.55 -2.14
N ALA A 75 -3.15 23.64 -1.71
CA ALA A 75 -1.74 23.91 -1.96
C ALA A 75 -0.98 23.89 -0.63
N ASP A 76 0.16 23.21 -0.60
CA ASP A 76 1.09 23.23 0.52
C ASP A 76 2.01 24.43 0.40
N ILE A 77 2.03 25.25 1.44
CA ILE A 77 2.84 26.45 1.59
C ILE A 77 3.72 26.37 2.86
N THR A 78 3.79 25.19 3.48
CA THR A 78 4.32 25.00 4.85
C THR A 78 5.55 24.10 4.91
N THR A 79 5.65 23.08 4.05
CA THR A 79 6.68 22.03 4.18
C THR A 79 8.04 22.40 3.58
N SER A 80 8.08 23.22 2.53
CA SER A 80 9.32 23.75 1.95
C SER A 80 9.36 25.27 2.16
N PRO A 81 10.36 25.84 2.87
CA PRO A 81 10.44 27.28 3.05
C PRO A 81 10.65 27.97 1.69
N GLY A 82 9.58 28.55 1.15
CA GLY A 82 9.64 29.29 -0.10
C GLY A 82 9.24 28.53 -1.36
N ASP A 83 8.59 27.38 -1.24
CA ASP A 83 7.93 26.74 -2.37
C ASP A 83 6.42 26.57 -2.15
N VAL A 84 5.68 26.46 -3.25
CA VAL A 84 4.27 26.08 -3.26
C VAL A 84 4.11 24.79 -4.06
N MET A 85 3.49 23.79 -3.44
CA MET A 85 3.24 22.47 -4.02
C MET A 85 1.76 22.10 -3.85
N LEU A 86 1.31 21.01 -4.44
CA LEU A 86 0.01 20.42 -4.13
C LEU A 86 0.02 19.88 -2.70
N ALA A 87 -1.08 20.07 -1.97
CA ALA A 87 -1.23 19.51 -0.63
C ALA A 87 -1.35 17.97 -0.70
N THR A 88 -0.81 17.29 0.31
CA THR A 88 -1.00 15.84 0.48
C THR A 88 -2.37 15.53 1.08
N ARG A 89 -2.91 14.34 0.79
CA ARG A 89 -4.13 13.83 1.45
C ARG A 89 -3.89 13.65 2.95
N SER A 90 -4.87 14.02 3.79
CA SER A 90 -4.75 13.96 5.27
C SER A 90 -4.86 12.55 5.86
N ASN A 91 -5.42 11.60 5.10
CA ASN A 91 -5.68 10.22 5.50
C ASN A 91 -4.82 9.29 4.64
N TRP A 92 -3.51 9.41 4.77
CA TRP A 92 -2.52 8.69 3.97
C TRP A 92 -1.57 7.96 4.92
N TYR A 93 -1.29 6.68 4.66
CA TYR A 93 -0.58 5.80 5.59
C TYR A 93 0.76 6.37 6.03
N ASP A 94 1.61 6.69 5.05
CA ASP A 94 2.91 7.30 5.29
C ASP A 94 3.39 8.04 4.01
N PRO A 95 4.05 9.21 4.11
CA PRO A 95 4.45 10.02 2.95
C PRO A 95 5.39 9.34 1.94
N ASN A 96 6.07 8.25 2.34
CA ASN A 96 6.95 7.48 1.47
C ASN A 96 6.18 6.53 0.54
N TRP A 97 4.92 6.19 0.85
CA TRP A 97 4.05 5.46 -0.09
C TRP A 97 3.45 6.43 -1.08
N HIS A 98 3.63 6.18 -2.37
CA HIS A 98 3.26 7.11 -3.42
C HIS A 98 1.88 6.85 -4.00
N TYR A 99 1.40 5.62 -3.89
CA TYR A 99 0.15 5.18 -4.49
C TYR A 99 -0.70 4.36 -3.51
N ARG A 100 -2.01 4.36 -3.75
CA ARG A 100 -2.94 3.41 -3.14
C ARG A 100 -4.13 3.09 -4.04
N LYS A 101 -4.81 1.99 -3.77
CA LYS A 101 -6.15 1.68 -4.29
C LYS A 101 -7.07 1.28 -3.13
N SER A 102 -8.36 1.61 -3.23
CA SER A 102 -9.37 1.11 -2.28
C SER A 102 -9.99 -0.20 -2.78
N HIS A 103 -10.36 -1.07 -1.86
CA HIS A 103 -11.18 -2.25 -2.13
C HIS A 103 -12.33 -2.36 -1.14
N VAL A 104 -13.51 -2.68 -1.64
CA VAL A 104 -14.68 -2.96 -0.80
C VAL A 104 -14.74 -4.45 -0.51
N VAL A 105 -14.84 -4.82 0.77
CA VAL A 105 -15.17 -6.18 1.19
C VAL A 105 -16.62 -6.19 1.64
N HIS A 106 -17.44 -7.04 1.00
CA HIS A 106 -18.86 -7.12 1.34
C HIS A 106 -19.10 -7.82 2.66
N SER A 107 -20.12 -7.37 3.40
CA SER A 107 -20.55 -8.05 4.62
C SER A 107 -21.08 -9.45 4.32
N ALA A 108 -20.80 -10.40 5.22
CA ALA A 108 -21.46 -11.71 5.27
C ALA A 108 -21.90 -11.99 6.72
N PRO A 109 -23.16 -12.39 6.95
CA PRO A 109 -23.64 -12.75 8.29
C PRO A 109 -22.72 -13.78 8.96
N GLY A 110 -22.30 -13.49 10.19
CA GLY A 110 -21.41 -14.36 10.97
C GLY A 110 -19.91 -14.10 10.78
N ALA A 111 -19.48 -13.30 9.80
CA ALA A 111 -18.05 -13.05 9.57
C ALA A 111 -17.37 -12.35 10.78
N GLY A 112 -18.05 -11.38 11.40
CA GLY A 112 -17.53 -10.65 12.55
C GLY A 112 -16.32 -9.78 12.23
N THR A 113 -15.52 -9.47 13.25
CA THR A 113 -14.22 -8.78 13.13
C THR A 113 -13.09 -9.77 12.81
N ASP A 114 -11.94 -9.23 12.42
CA ASP A 114 -10.68 -9.96 12.24
C ASP A 114 -10.80 -11.10 11.21
N TYR A 115 -11.63 -10.92 10.19
CA TYR A 115 -11.83 -11.91 9.14
C TYR A 115 -10.68 -11.86 8.13
N GLN A 116 -10.09 -13.01 7.81
CA GLN A 116 -8.99 -13.10 6.85
C GLN A 116 -9.54 -13.13 5.41
N VAL A 117 -9.19 -12.11 4.63
CA VAL A 117 -9.59 -11.94 3.22
C VAL A 117 -8.37 -12.15 2.32
N ARG A 118 -8.56 -12.86 1.21
CA ARG A 118 -7.50 -13.15 0.25
C ARG A 118 -7.56 -12.24 -0.98
N LEU A 119 -6.41 -11.72 -1.39
CA LEU A 119 -6.20 -10.97 -2.64
C LEU A 119 -5.03 -11.55 -3.44
N ILE A 120 -5.07 -11.41 -4.77
CA ILE A 120 -3.96 -11.63 -5.69
C ILE A 120 -3.56 -10.28 -6.26
N VAL A 121 -2.31 -9.89 -6.00
CA VAL A 121 -1.74 -8.61 -6.38
C VAL A 121 -0.81 -8.84 -7.55
N HIS A 122 -1.09 -8.21 -8.69
CA HIS A 122 -0.31 -8.25 -9.92
C HIS A 122 0.56 -7.00 -9.99
N GLN A 123 1.85 -7.15 -10.24
CA GLN A 123 2.75 -6.00 -10.42
C GLN A 123 2.32 -5.16 -11.63
N GLY A 124 2.02 -5.81 -12.75
CA GLY A 124 1.76 -5.14 -14.03
C GLY A 124 0.41 -4.41 -14.13
N SER A 125 0.06 -4.03 -15.36
CA SER A 125 -1.22 -3.41 -15.70
C SER A 125 -2.32 -4.43 -16.03
N GLY A 126 -3.57 -4.13 -15.69
CA GLY A 126 -4.72 -4.97 -16.00
C GLY A 126 -6.03 -4.40 -15.47
N THR A 127 -7.06 -5.23 -15.38
CA THR A 127 -8.38 -4.82 -14.85
C THR A 127 -8.59 -5.41 -13.46
N ASP A 128 -8.72 -4.53 -12.47
CA ASP A 128 -9.05 -4.92 -11.11
C ASP A 128 -10.44 -5.57 -11.05
N THR A 129 -10.50 -6.82 -10.61
CA THR A 129 -11.75 -7.61 -10.57
C THR A 129 -11.73 -8.65 -9.47
N GLY A 130 -12.76 -8.66 -8.65
CA GLY A 130 -12.88 -9.61 -7.53
C GLY A 130 -11.66 -9.50 -6.62
N TYR A 131 -10.96 -10.63 -6.42
CA TYR A 131 -9.73 -10.69 -5.61
C TYR A 131 -8.46 -10.26 -6.36
N ASN A 132 -8.52 -9.91 -7.65
CA ASN A 132 -7.34 -9.48 -8.43
C ASN A 132 -7.21 -7.96 -8.48
N VAL A 133 -6.00 -7.46 -8.23
CA VAL A 133 -5.63 -6.04 -8.37
C VAL A 133 -4.31 -5.88 -9.10
N TYR A 134 -4.20 -4.87 -9.97
CA TYR A 134 -3.03 -4.56 -10.79
C TYR A 134 -2.40 -3.24 -10.38
N LEU A 135 -1.07 -3.21 -10.17
CA LEU A 135 -0.37 -2.06 -9.59
C LEU A 135 0.43 -1.22 -10.59
N ASN A 136 0.27 -1.47 -11.90
CA ASN A 136 0.82 -0.65 -12.98
C ASN A 136 2.34 -0.45 -12.88
N ASP A 137 3.07 -1.48 -12.48
CA ASP A 137 4.53 -1.48 -12.29
C ASP A 137 5.01 -0.47 -11.21
N HIS A 138 4.13 -0.07 -10.30
CA HIS A 138 4.44 0.87 -9.23
C HIS A 138 4.81 0.20 -7.89
N CYS A 139 4.81 -1.13 -7.80
CA CYS A 139 5.33 -1.86 -6.64
C CYS A 139 6.67 -2.54 -6.96
N GLU A 140 7.42 -2.90 -5.92
CA GLU A 140 8.68 -3.63 -6.08
C GLU A 140 8.46 -5.05 -6.58
N ASP A 141 9.49 -5.62 -7.22
CA ASP A 141 9.47 -6.97 -7.80
C ASP A 141 9.20 -8.07 -6.75
N ASP A 142 9.58 -7.83 -5.50
CA ASP A 142 9.41 -8.74 -4.36
C ASP A 142 8.15 -8.46 -3.53
N PHE A 143 7.34 -7.48 -3.94
CA PHE A 143 6.11 -7.06 -3.25
C PHE A 143 6.34 -6.60 -1.80
N GLY A 144 7.58 -6.25 -1.44
CA GLY A 144 7.99 -5.86 -0.09
C GLY A 144 7.42 -4.51 0.37
N ASP A 145 7.06 -3.66 -0.59
CA ASP A 145 6.57 -2.31 -0.36
C ASP A 145 5.05 -2.22 -0.21
N LEU A 146 4.35 -3.34 -0.05
CA LEU A 146 2.90 -3.36 0.14
C LEU A 146 2.46 -3.18 1.59
N ARG A 147 1.43 -2.36 1.80
CA ARG A 147 0.75 -2.19 3.11
C ARG A 147 -0.75 -2.18 2.93
N PHE A 148 -1.46 -2.70 3.93
CA PHE A 148 -2.92 -2.75 3.93
C PHE A 148 -3.46 -1.96 5.11
N THR A 149 -4.41 -1.07 4.89
CA THR A 149 -5.04 -0.30 5.97
C THR A 149 -6.55 -0.37 5.93
N GLY A 150 -7.19 0.01 7.04
CA GLY A 150 -8.61 0.28 7.09
C GLY A 150 -9.02 1.57 6.36
N SER A 151 -10.31 1.87 6.42
CA SER A 151 -10.94 3.00 5.74
C SER A 151 -10.46 4.39 6.20
N ASP A 152 -9.79 4.47 7.35
CA ASP A 152 -9.14 5.68 7.84
C ASP A 152 -7.86 6.03 7.06
N GLY A 153 -7.35 5.09 6.25
CA GLY A 153 -6.14 5.23 5.46
C GLY A 153 -4.84 5.16 6.26
N THR A 154 -4.90 4.88 7.57
CA THR A 154 -3.74 4.95 8.47
C THR A 154 -3.59 3.75 9.40
N THR A 155 -4.67 3.07 9.77
CA THR A 155 -4.62 1.89 10.64
C THR A 155 -4.22 0.68 9.80
N GLU A 156 -2.98 0.21 9.98
CA GLU A 156 -2.44 -0.98 9.29
C GLU A 156 -3.09 -2.27 9.81
N PHE A 157 -3.40 -3.18 8.88
CA PHE A 157 -3.85 -4.53 9.18
C PHE A 157 -2.68 -5.51 9.18
N ASP A 158 -2.76 -6.53 10.03
CA ASP A 158 -1.90 -7.70 9.91
C ASP A 158 -2.20 -8.40 8.58
N TYR A 159 -1.14 -8.78 7.86
CA TYR A 159 -1.25 -9.48 6.60
C TYR A 159 -0.16 -10.53 6.45
N TRP A 160 -0.40 -11.48 5.56
CA TRP A 160 0.55 -12.51 5.21
C TRP A 160 0.64 -12.68 3.70
N MET A 161 1.86 -12.57 3.18
CA MET A 161 2.22 -12.91 1.81
C MET A 161 2.45 -14.42 1.74
N GLU A 162 1.47 -15.14 1.20
CA GLU A 162 1.46 -16.60 1.10
C GLU A 162 2.50 -17.11 0.09
N THR A 163 2.52 -16.49 -1.09
CA THR A 163 3.45 -16.80 -2.16
C THR A 163 3.63 -15.57 -3.04
N TYR A 164 4.76 -15.50 -3.74
CA TYR A 164 4.95 -14.54 -4.81
C TYR A 164 5.83 -15.12 -5.92
N THR A 165 5.59 -14.65 -7.13
CA THR A 165 6.51 -14.80 -8.26
C THR A 165 7.07 -13.42 -8.56
N SER A 166 8.39 -13.28 -8.42
CA SER A 166 9.11 -12.01 -8.67
C SER A 166 8.66 -11.37 -9.98
N SER A 167 8.36 -10.08 -9.94
CA SER A 167 7.93 -9.29 -11.11
C SER A 167 6.66 -9.80 -11.81
N SER A 168 5.79 -10.51 -11.09
CA SER A 168 4.55 -11.07 -11.66
C SER A 168 3.36 -10.86 -10.72
N GLU A 169 3.20 -11.70 -9.72
CA GLU A 169 2.06 -11.66 -8.80
C GLU A 169 2.41 -12.21 -7.41
N ALA A 170 1.61 -11.82 -6.42
CA ALA A 170 1.68 -12.30 -5.05
C ALA A 170 0.29 -12.52 -4.45
N THR A 171 0.15 -13.60 -3.68
CA THR A 171 -1.08 -13.90 -2.93
C THR A 171 -0.96 -13.37 -1.51
N PHE A 172 -1.91 -12.53 -1.11
CA PHE A 172 -1.97 -11.94 0.22
C PHE A 172 -3.22 -12.38 0.96
N TRP A 173 -3.07 -12.58 2.26
CA TRP A 173 -4.13 -12.69 3.23
C TRP A 173 -4.09 -11.50 4.17
N ILE A 174 -5.24 -10.86 4.39
CA ILE A 174 -5.36 -9.63 5.17
C ILE A 174 -6.37 -9.87 6.29
N LYS A 175 -5.97 -9.65 7.54
CA LYS A 175 -6.87 -9.74 8.70
C LYS A 175 -7.60 -8.41 8.86
N VAL A 176 -8.79 -8.32 8.27
CA VAL A 176 -9.61 -7.10 8.29
C VAL A 176 -10.25 -6.94 9.67
N SER A 177 -9.90 -5.89 10.41
CA SER A 177 -10.39 -5.69 11.78
C SER A 177 -11.84 -5.19 11.85
N ASP A 178 -12.35 -4.57 10.79
CA ASP A 178 -13.75 -4.12 10.70
C ASP A 178 -14.74 -5.29 10.87
N ASP A 179 -15.91 -5.02 11.45
CA ASP A 179 -16.99 -6.01 11.56
C ASP A 179 -17.72 -6.18 10.22
N LEU A 180 -17.55 -7.35 9.61
CA LEU A 180 -18.16 -7.74 8.34
C LEU A 180 -19.51 -8.45 8.50
N SER A 181 -20.12 -8.48 9.69
CA SER A 181 -21.39 -9.19 9.90
C SER A 181 -22.58 -8.55 9.19
N SER A 182 -22.57 -7.23 9.02
CA SER A 182 -23.73 -6.49 8.47
C SER A 182 -23.38 -5.23 7.67
N SER A 183 -22.12 -4.82 7.66
CA SER A 183 -21.62 -3.66 6.91
C SER A 183 -20.41 -4.02 6.08
N ASN A 184 -20.34 -3.48 4.85
CA ASN A 184 -19.15 -3.62 4.03
C ASN A 184 -17.99 -2.86 4.68
N ALA A 185 -16.78 -3.39 4.58
CA ALA A 185 -15.55 -2.69 4.93
C ALA A 185 -14.90 -2.08 3.67
N THR A 186 -14.15 -0.99 3.86
CA THR A 186 -13.23 -0.48 2.83
C THR A 186 -11.82 -0.65 3.35
N ILE A 187 -10.99 -1.29 2.55
CA ILE A 187 -9.56 -1.44 2.83
C ILE A 187 -8.77 -0.66 1.76
N TYR A 188 -7.57 -0.21 2.11
CA TYR A 188 -6.62 0.35 1.15
C TYR A 188 -5.42 -0.56 1.00
N ILE A 189 -4.93 -0.70 -0.23
CA ILE A 189 -3.61 -1.26 -0.56
C ILE A 189 -2.70 -0.11 -0.95
N TYR A 190 -1.58 0.06 -0.24
CA TYR A 190 -0.56 1.09 -0.48
C TYR A 190 0.70 0.46 -1.08
N TYR A 191 1.33 1.15 -2.02
CA TYR A 191 2.55 0.73 -2.74
C TYR A 191 3.35 1.93 -3.26
N GLY A 192 4.50 1.67 -3.88
CA GLY A 192 5.40 2.68 -4.44
C GLY A 192 6.38 3.24 -3.42
N ASN A 193 6.83 2.40 -2.48
CA ASN A 193 7.89 2.75 -1.53
C ASN A 193 9.09 1.82 -1.71
N SER A 194 9.97 2.16 -2.64
CA SER A 194 11.13 1.33 -3.01
C SER A 194 12.16 1.07 -1.90
N GLY A 195 12.06 1.79 -0.77
CA GLY A 195 12.91 1.57 0.41
C GLY A 195 12.30 0.62 1.45
N ALA A 196 11.07 0.14 1.26
CA ALA A 196 10.38 -0.68 2.25
C ALA A 196 10.68 -2.18 2.08
N SER A 197 10.71 -2.88 3.22
CA SER A 197 10.66 -4.35 3.28
C SER A 197 9.28 -4.80 3.77
N THR A 198 8.90 -6.04 3.48
CA THR A 198 7.61 -6.58 3.92
C THR A 198 7.52 -6.66 5.45
N THR A 199 6.33 -6.37 6.00
CA THR A 199 5.93 -6.65 7.40
C THR A 199 5.05 -7.90 7.51
N SER A 200 4.92 -8.67 6.42
CA SER A 200 4.16 -9.93 6.34
C SER A 200 4.41 -10.85 7.55
N ASN A 201 3.33 -11.26 8.22
CA ASN A 201 3.38 -12.16 9.36
C ASN A 201 2.14 -13.07 9.41
N GLY A 202 2.34 -14.36 9.09
CA GLY A 202 1.27 -15.36 9.14
C GLY A 202 0.69 -15.59 10.53
N ALA A 203 1.51 -15.60 11.58
CA ALA A 203 1.03 -15.81 12.95
C ALA A 203 0.16 -14.66 13.46
N SER A 204 0.46 -13.41 13.09
CA SER A 204 -0.41 -12.27 13.39
C SER A 204 -1.69 -12.27 12.54
N THR A 205 -1.62 -12.78 11.31
CA THR A 205 -2.75 -12.83 10.37
C THR A 205 -3.75 -13.94 10.72
N PHE A 206 -3.26 -15.09 11.16
CA PHE A 206 -4.02 -16.28 11.54
C PHE A 206 -3.77 -16.62 13.02
N PRO A 207 -4.47 -15.94 13.95
CA PRO A 207 -4.19 -16.05 15.38
C PRO A 207 -4.55 -17.41 16.00
N ASP A 208 -5.48 -18.15 15.39
CA ASP A 208 -5.93 -19.45 15.93
C ASP A 208 -4.91 -20.56 15.66
N LEU A 209 -4.29 -20.55 14.48
CA LEU A 209 -3.18 -21.44 14.12
C LEU A 209 -2.44 -20.87 12.92
N PHE A 210 -1.10 -20.86 12.98
CA PHE A 210 -0.22 -20.68 11.83
C PHE A 210 1.10 -21.43 12.05
N THR A 211 1.53 -22.24 11.09
CA THR A 211 2.85 -22.89 11.08
C THR A 211 3.41 -22.94 9.67
N HIS A 212 4.72 -22.75 9.52
CA HIS A 212 5.46 -22.82 8.25
C HIS A 212 6.84 -23.49 8.42
N PHE A 213 6.98 -24.28 9.50
CA PHE A 213 8.15 -25.10 9.83
C PHE A 213 9.56 -24.49 9.59
N PRO A 214 9.88 -23.27 10.05
CA PRO A 214 11.11 -22.55 9.67
C PRO A 214 12.42 -23.08 10.27
N GLY A 215 12.36 -24.08 11.15
CA GLY A 215 13.51 -24.58 11.93
C GLY A 215 13.86 -26.03 11.60
N ASP A 216 14.53 -26.71 12.52
CA ASP A 216 14.89 -28.14 12.44
C ASP A 216 14.09 -29.01 13.44
N THR A 217 13.20 -28.40 14.22
CA THR A 217 12.38 -29.06 15.23
C THR A 217 10.91 -28.69 15.11
N LEU A 218 10.03 -29.61 15.52
CA LEU A 218 8.59 -29.38 15.63
C LEU A 218 8.30 -28.08 16.40
N PRO A 219 7.48 -27.17 15.85
CA PRO A 219 7.07 -25.96 16.56
C PRO A 219 6.30 -26.28 17.86
N SER A 220 6.37 -25.37 18.83
CA SER A 220 5.55 -25.45 20.03
C SER A 220 4.06 -25.56 19.67
N GLY A 221 3.32 -26.40 20.39
CA GLY A 221 1.91 -26.67 20.09
C GLY A 221 1.69 -27.86 19.14
N TRP A 222 2.75 -28.47 18.63
CA TRP A 222 2.70 -29.72 17.86
C TRP A 222 3.38 -30.86 18.61
N GLU A 223 2.82 -32.05 18.51
CA GLU A 223 3.38 -33.29 19.04
C GLU A 223 3.40 -34.38 17.97
N VAL A 224 4.26 -35.38 18.16
CA VAL A 224 4.35 -36.53 17.26
C VAL A 224 3.10 -37.40 17.43
N ASP A 225 2.45 -37.75 16.32
CA ASP A 225 1.33 -38.69 16.27
C ASP A 225 1.70 -39.91 15.42
N GLY A 226 1.59 -41.11 15.97
CA GLY A 226 1.83 -42.36 15.23
C GLY A 226 2.98 -43.21 15.73
N ASP A 227 3.26 -44.26 14.95
CA ASP A 227 4.20 -45.32 15.29
C ASP A 227 5.65 -44.85 15.19
N THR A 228 6.54 -45.63 15.82
CA THR A 228 8.00 -45.35 15.78
C THR A 228 8.62 -45.72 14.42
N VAL A 229 7.84 -46.29 13.51
CA VAL A 229 8.33 -46.76 12.21
C VAL A 229 8.18 -45.66 11.16
N GLY A 230 9.30 -45.24 10.56
CA GLY A 230 9.37 -44.12 9.63
C GLY A 230 10.25 -42.96 10.13
N SER A 231 10.12 -41.79 9.51
CA SER A 231 10.88 -40.59 9.87
C SER A 231 10.04 -39.32 9.82
N MET A 232 10.50 -38.30 10.53
CA MET A 232 9.97 -36.95 10.50
C MET A 232 11.16 -35.99 10.48
N VAL A 233 11.24 -35.17 9.44
CA VAL A 233 12.35 -34.25 9.21
C VAL A 233 11.77 -32.90 8.87
N ILE A 234 12.36 -31.83 9.40
CA ILE A 234 12.07 -30.47 8.96
C ILE A 234 13.33 -29.93 8.30
N GLU A 235 13.21 -29.59 7.03
CA GLU A 235 14.30 -29.07 6.19
C GLU A 235 13.70 -28.12 5.16
N ASP A 236 14.42 -27.05 4.81
CA ASP A 236 14.00 -26.05 3.82
C ASP A 236 12.60 -25.46 4.05
N SER A 237 12.23 -25.26 5.32
CA SER A 237 10.89 -24.81 5.77
C SER A 237 9.74 -25.78 5.46
N LEU A 238 10.03 -27.05 5.17
CA LEU A 238 9.03 -28.08 4.92
C LEU A 238 9.08 -29.15 6.01
N LEU A 239 7.91 -29.57 6.50
CA LEU A 239 7.77 -30.79 7.29
C LEU A 239 7.63 -32.00 6.36
N LYS A 240 8.65 -32.86 6.36
CA LYS A 240 8.62 -34.15 5.69
C LYS A 240 8.22 -35.26 6.65
N LEU A 241 7.11 -35.92 6.34
CA LEU A 241 6.68 -37.14 7.00
C LEU A 241 7.00 -38.35 6.12
N THR A 242 7.46 -39.43 6.72
CA THR A 242 7.68 -40.70 6.01
C THR A 242 7.22 -41.87 6.86
N ALA A 243 6.32 -42.69 6.34
CA ALA A 243 5.97 -43.98 6.91
C ALA A 243 6.69 -45.08 6.12
N GLN A 244 7.15 -46.12 6.82
CA GLN A 244 7.83 -47.25 6.20
C GLN A 244 7.25 -48.56 6.73
N LYS A 245 6.95 -49.47 5.80
CA LYS A 245 6.36 -50.76 6.10
C LYS A 245 7.39 -51.67 6.77
N GLU A 246 6.97 -52.37 7.82
CA GLU A 246 7.77 -53.46 8.41
C GLU A 246 7.40 -54.81 7.77
N ALA A 247 8.21 -55.84 8.03
CA ALA A 247 7.92 -57.20 7.56
C ALA A 247 6.57 -57.77 8.09
N SER A 248 6.00 -57.17 9.14
CA SER A 248 4.66 -57.50 9.64
C SER A 248 3.59 -56.77 8.82
N GLY A 249 2.52 -57.48 8.43
CA GLY A 249 1.41 -56.91 7.64
C GLY A 249 0.50 -55.92 8.40
N SER A 250 1.04 -55.26 9.42
CA SER A 250 0.34 -54.29 10.28
C SER A 250 0.15 -52.95 9.58
N TRP A 251 -0.90 -52.22 9.96
CA TRP A 251 -1.06 -50.81 9.62
C TRP A 251 -0.12 -49.98 10.47
N LEU A 252 0.65 -49.10 9.84
CA LEU A 252 1.58 -48.18 10.49
C LEU A 252 1.31 -46.75 10.02
N LYS A 253 1.35 -45.80 10.94
CA LYS A 253 1.20 -44.37 10.64
C LYS A 253 2.39 -43.56 11.18
N ARG A 254 2.75 -42.48 10.48
CA ARG A 254 3.70 -41.48 10.97
C ARG A 254 3.17 -40.08 10.73
N GLY A 255 3.14 -39.26 11.77
CA GLY A 255 2.55 -37.95 11.69
C GLY A 255 2.84 -37.03 12.87
N VAL A 256 2.14 -35.92 12.86
CA VAL A 256 2.15 -34.87 13.87
C VAL A 256 0.73 -34.40 14.08
N LYS A 257 0.43 -33.93 15.30
CA LYS A 257 -0.84 -33.27 15.60
C LYS A 257 -0.66 -32.09 16.51
N THR A 258 -1.65 -31.21 16.56
CA THR A 258 -1.67 -30.16 17.57
C THR A 258 -1.86 -30.76 18.97
N SER A 259 -1.13 -30.25 19.96
CA SER A 259 -1.16 -30.74 21.35
C SER A 259 -2.48 -30.46 22.06
N SER A 260 -3.33 -29.63 21.46
CA SER A 260 -4.68 -29.35 21.89
C SER A 260 -5.58 -29.27 20.67
N SER A 261 -6.87 -29.42 20.91
CA SER A 261 -7.85 -29.10 19.88
C SER A 261 -7.87 -27.61 19.63
N VAL A 262 -7.77 -27.21 18.36
CA VAL A 262 -7.68 -25.81 17.92
C VAL A 262 -8.64 -25.49 16.79
N TRP A 263 -9.22 -26.50 16.14
CA TRP A 263 -10.13 -26.30 15.03
C TRP A 263 -11.59 -26.52 15.45
N THR A 264 -12.43 -25.50 15.24
CA THR A 264 -13.82 -25.43 15.72
C THR A 264 -14.78 -25.05 14.58
N ASN A 265 -16.08 -24.98 14.88
CA ASN A 265 -17.07 -24.46 13.92
C ASN A 265 -16.76 -23.00 13.52
N ASP A 266 -17.26 -22.55 12.37
CA ASP A 266 -17.01 -21.21 11.79
C ASP A 266 -15.54 -20.96 11.43
N HIS A 267 -14.79 -22.04 11.13
CA HIS A 267 -13.40 -21.95 10.74
C HIS A 267 -13.08 -22.83 9.54
N ALA A 268 -12.11 -22.38 8.75
CA ALA A 268 -11.46 -23.15 7.71
C ALA A 268 -10.05 -23.56 8.17
N LEU A 269 -9.76 -24.85 8.11
CA LEU A 269 -8.40 -25.36 8.14
C LEU A 269 -7.82 -25.22 6.73
N MET A 270 -6.71 -24.51 6.64
CA MET A 270 -5.98 -24.28 5.40
C MET A 270 -4.59 -24.91 5.51
N TYR A 271 -4.10 -25.48 4.43
CA TYR A 271 -2.72 -25.93 4.37
C TYR A 271 -2.23 -26.00 2.93
N ARG A 272 -0.92 -25.98 2.78
CA ARG A 272 -0.21 -26.21 1.52
C ARG A 272 0.65 -27.44 1.64
N ILE A 273 0.44 -28.38 0.72
CA ILE A 273 1.30 -29.55 0.58
C ILE A 273 2.20 -29.29 -0.62
N ASP A 274 3.50 -29.19 -0.40
CA ASP A 274 4.48 -28.94 -1.47
C ASP A 274 4.54 -30.15 -2.42
N ASN A 275 4.67 -31.35 -1.84
CA ASN A 275 4.84 -32.56 -2.61
C ASN A 275 4.30 -33.78 -1.85
N ILE A 276 3.79 -34.73 -2.60
CA ILE A 276 3.23 -36.00 -2.12
C ILE A 276 3.77 -37.15 -2.95
N ASN A 277 3.84 -38.33 -2.35
CA ASN A 277 4.32 -39.50 -3.05
C ASN A 277 3.29 -40.00 -4.08
N TYR A 278 3.69 -40.18 -5.34
CA TYR A 278 2.78 -40.64 -6.39
C TYR A 278 2.92 -42.14 -6.65
N TYR A 279 1.84 -42.88 -6.44
CA TYR A 279 1.78 -44.33 -6.65
C TYR A 279 0.77 -44.74 -7.72
N PRO A 280 1.22 -45.10 -8.94
CA PRO A 280 0.37 -45.71 -9.95
C PRO A 280 0.27 -47.22 -9.69
N ASP A 281 -0.57 -47.65 -8.75
CA ASP A 281 -0.99 -49.06 -8.63
C ASP A 281 -2.36 -49.25 -9.29
N VAL A 282 -2.71 -50.49 -9.66
CA VAL A 282 -3.98 -50.91 -10.27
C VAL A 282 -5.25 -50.57 -9.45
N THR A 283 -5.09 -49.98 -8.25
CA THR A 283 -6.16 -49.52 -7.38
C THR A 283 -6.23 -48.00 -7.17
N ASP A 284 -5.26 -47.21 -7.69
CA ASP A 284 -5.14 -45.74 -7.53
C ASP A 284 -5.40 -45.25 -6.09
N ARG A 285 -4.82 -45.94 -5.10
CA ARG A 285 -5.00 -45.63 -3.67
C ARG A 285 -3.85 -44.77 -3.14
N ARG A 286 -4.14 -43.52 -2.81
CA ARG A 286 -3.29 -42.59 -2.04
C ARG A 286 -3.91 -42.41 -0.65
N ARG A 287 -3.17 -42.64 0.43
CA ARG A 287 -3.70 -42.42 1.79
C ARG A 287 -2.74 -41.60 2.64
N TRP A 288 -3.09 -40.33 2.76
CA TRP A 288 -2.54 -39.44 3.76
C TRP A 288 -3.68 -38.85 4.58
N PHE A 289 -3.36 -38.45 5.79
CA PHE A 289 -4.31 -37.80 6.66
C PHE A 289 -3.89 -36.35 6.82
N LEU A 290 -4.71 -35.43 6.34
CA LEU A 290 -4.64 -34.04 6.71
C LEU A 290 -6.03 -33.63 7.17
N GLY A 291 -6.17 -33.08 8.37
CA GLY A 291 -7.48 -32.64 8.83
C GLY A 291 -7.61 -32.60 10.34
N GLY A 292 -8.82 -32.90 10.83
CA GLY A 292 -9.17 -32.84 12.24
C GLY A 292 -9.44 -34.22 12.83
N GLU A 293 -8.93 -34.51 14.03
CA GLU A 293 -9.34 -35.67 14.86
C GLU A 293 -10.02 -35.22 16.15
N GLY A 294 -11.23 -35.75 16.40
CA GLY A 294 -12.07 -35.45 17.56
C GLY A 294 -13.21 -36.45 17.74
N GLY A 295 -13.17 -37.26 18.81
CA GLY A 295 -14.18 -38.29 19.06
C GLY A 295 -14.16 -39.40 18.00
N ASN A 296 -15.30 -39.65 17.34
CA ASN A 296 -15.44 -40.63 16.24
C ASN A 296 -15.37 -39.97 14.85
N PHE A 297 -15.14 -38.66 14.77
CA PHE A 297 -15.18 -37.91 13.52
C PHE A 297 -13.77 -37.61 13.02
N TYR A 298 -13.57 -37.82 11.72
CA TYR A 298 -12.32 -37.53 11.03
C TYR A 298 -12.65 -36.81 9.74
N LEU A 299 -11.95 -35.70 9.49
CA LEU A 299 -11.92 -35.13 8.16
C LEU A 299 -10.57 -35.46 7.54
N GLU A 300 -10.58 -36.10 6.37
CA GLU A 300 -9.40 -36.75 5.82
C GLU A 300 -9.21 -36.43 4.33
N PHE A 301 -7.96 -36.47 3.87
CA PHE A 301 -7.61 -36.45 2.43
C PHE A 301 -7.10 -37.81 1.99
N GLN A 302 -8.00 -38.76 1.79
CA GLN A 302 -7.64 -39.97 1.03
C GLN A 302 -7.83 -39.66 -0.43
N SER A 303 -6.82 -39.88 -1.29
CA SER A 303 -7.06 -39.89 -2.73
C SER A 303 -7.36 -41.31 -3.21
N TYR A 304 -8.60 -41.55 -3.61
CA TYR A 304 -9.02 -42.79 -4.26
C TYR A 304 -9.43 -42.50 -5.69
N GLY A 305 -8.57 -42.79 -6.66
CA GLY A 305 -8.82 -42.45 -8.07
C GLY A 305 -9.16 -40.97 -8.26
N ASP A 306 -8.31 -40.08 -7.71
CA ASP A 306 -8.44 -38.62 -7.81
C ASP A 306 -9.70 -38.07 -7.12
N LYS A 307 -9.94 -38.43 -5.84
CA LYS A 307 -11.06 -37.91 -5.04
C LYS A 307 -10.73 -37.69 -3.58
N ILE A 308 -11.25 -36.65 -2.92
CA ILE A 308 -11.22 -36.43 -1.47
C ILE A 308 -12.33 -37.19 -0.78
N ILE A 309 -12.04 -37.68 0.43
CA ILE A 309 -12.98 -38.44 1.24
C ILE A 309 -13.22 -37.76 2.59
N VAL A 310 -14.43 -37.27 2.81
CA VAL A 310 -14.92 -37.00 4.16
C VAL A 310 -15.52 -38.29 4.71
N ARG A 311 -14.92 -38.82 5.79
CA ARG A 311 -15.29 -40.13 6.35
C ARG A 311 -15.82 -40.00 7.77
N ASP A 312 -17.06 -40.42 7.97
CA ASP A 312 -17.55 -40.83 9.29
C ASP A 312 -17.37 -42.35 9.43
N TRP A 313 -16.66 -42.81 10.47
CA TRP A 313 -16.34 -44.23 10.68
C TRP A 313 -17.57 -45.13 10.77
N ASN A 314 -18.76 -44.57 11.02
CA ASN A 314 -19.94 -45.37 11.33
C ASN A 314 -20.96 -45.53 10.20
N GLN A 315 -21.03 -44.66 9.17
CA GLN A 315 -22.15 -44.77 8.22
C GLN A 315 -21.91 -44.43 6.73
N TYR A 316 -21.08 -43.47 6.29
CA TYR A 316 -20.90 -43.18 4.85
C TYR A 316 -19.54 -42.52 4.50
N ASP A 317 -18.98 -42.89 3.33
CA ASP A 317 -17.87 -42.19 2.67
C ASP A 317 -18.46 -41.25 1.59
N GLU A 318 -18.14 -39.96 1.65
CA GLU A 318 -18.42 -39.03 0.55
C GLU A 318 -17.18 -38.82 -0.32
N TYR A 319 -17.39 -38.72 -1.63
CA TYR A 319 -16.30 -38.64 -2.61
C TYR A 319 -16.43 -37.39 -3.46
N SER A 320 -15.49 -36.47 -3.30
CA SER A 320 -15.38 -35.28 -4.15
C SER A 320 -14.20 -35.41 -5.11
N PRO A 321 -14.30 -35.10 -6.41
CA PRO A 321 -13.14 -35.14 -7.32
C PRO A 321 -11.98 -34.26 -6.84
N CYS A 322 -10.75 -34.77 -6.86
CA CYS A 322 -9.53 -34.02 -6.62
C CYS A 322 -8.42 -34.43 -7.60
N ASP A 323 -7.94 -33.49 -8.40
CA ASP A 323 -6.69 -33.63 -9.13
C ASP A 323 -5.67 -32.72 -8.43
N PHE A 324 -4.89 -33.30 -7.52
CA PHE A 324 -3.89 -32.58 -6.71
C PHE A 324 -2.51 -33.03 -7.14
N SER A 325 -1.71 -32.07 -7.60
CA SER A 325 -0.38 -32.33 -8.16
C SER A 325 0.76 -31.95 -7.23
N GLY A 326 0.46 -31.25 -6.12
CA GLY A 326 1.44 -30.65 -5.22
C GLY A 326 1.60 -29.16 -5.50
N GLY A 327 1.75 -28.39 -4.43
CA GLY A 327 1.94 -26.94 -4.47
C GLY A 327 0.65 -26.13 -4.37
N GLU A 328 -0.53 -26.74 -4.53
CA GLU A 328 -1.82 -26.07 -4.34
C GLU A 328 -2.16 -25.87 -2.84
N VAL A 329 -2.96 -24.84 -2.56
CA VAL A 329 -3.49 -24.56 -1.23
C VAL A 329 -4.89 -25.13 -1.10
N VAL A 330 -5.10 -25.94 -0.07
CA VAL A 330 -6.38 -26.62 0.17
C VAL A 330 -7.03 -26.09 1.43
N TRP A 331 -8.33 -25.82 1.36
CA TRP A 331 -9.13 -25.46 2.53
C TRP A 331 -10.24 -26.49 2.76
N LEU A 332 -10.41 -26.83 4.02
CA LEU A 332 -11.57 -27.51 4.53
C LEU A 332 -12.27 -26.58 5.49
N ALA A 333 -13.53 -26.27 5.20
CA ALA A 333 -14.26 -25.29 5.96
C ALA A 333 -15.59 -25.84 6.45
N LYS A 334 -16.04 -25.31 7.59
CA LYS A 334 -17.30 -25.67 8.19
C LYS A 334 -18.02 -24.45 8.76
N GLU A 335 -19.33 -24.43 8.58
CA GLU A 335 -20.25 -23.41 9.07
C GLU A 335 -20.94 -23.88 10.36
N SER A 336 -21.07 -23.00 11.35
CA SER A 336 -21.82 -23.27 12.58
C SER A 336 -23.32 -23.41 12.32
N GLY A 337 -23.96 -24.29 13.09
CA GLY A 337 -25.39 -24.58 12.95
C GLY A 337 -25.74 -25.50 11.76
N ASN A 338 -24.75 -25.92 10.97
CA ASN A 338 -24.91 -26.88 9.90
C ASN A 338 -23.90 -28.03 10.02
N ASP A 339 -24.08 -28.86 11.05
CA ASP A 339 -23.15 -29.95 11.39
C ASP A 339 -23.02 -31.03 10.30
N GLY A 340 -23.90 -31.03 9.30
CA GLY A 340 -23.90 -31.96 8.18
C GLY A 340 -23.06 -31.56 6.97
N VAL A 341 -22.48 -30.35 6.95
CA VAL A 341 -21.91 -29.76 5.73
C VAL A 341 -20.44 -29.38 5.89
N ALA A 342 -19.62 -29.76 4.91
CA ALA A 342 -18.25 -29.31 4.76
C ALA A 342 -18.01 -28.72 3.36
N TYR A 343 -17.14 -27.71 3.29
CA TYR A 343 -16.79 -27.03 2.05
C TYR A 343 -15.32 -27.28 1.71
N TYR A 344 -15.06 -27.58 0.44
CA TYR A 344 -13.74 -27.90 -0.06
C TYR A 344 -13.28 -26.87 -1.10
N TYR A 345 -12.13 -26.25 -0.85
CA TYR A 345 -11.53 -25.25 -1.74
C TYR A 345 -10.14 -25.66 -2.19
N VAL A 346 -9.82 -25.33 -3.45
CA VAL A 346 -8.46 -25.42 -4.00
C VAL A 346 -8.07 -24.07 -4.56
N ASN A 347 -6.92 -23.56 -4.12
CA ASN A 347 -6.46 -22.22 -4.45
C ASN A 347 -7.58 -21.18 -4.29
N GLY A 348 -8.40 -21.35 -3.24
CA GLY A 348 -9.54 -20.52 -2.84
C GLY A 348 -10.72 -20.47 -3.82
N SER A 349 -10.79 -21.39 -4.78
CA SER A 349 -12.03 -21.68 -5.50
C SER A 349 -12.76 -22.82 -4.82
N LEU A 350 -14.07 -22.67 -4.56
CA LEU A 350 -14.92 -23.75 -4.07
C LEU A 350 -14.98 -24.84 -5.14
N VAL A 351 -14.52 -26.03 -4.78
CA VAL A 351 -14.55 -27.21 -5.65
C VAL A 351 -15.79 -28.04 -5.39
N ASP A 352 -16.17 -28.21 -4.12
CA ASP A 352 -17.33 -29.03 -3.76
C ASP A 352 -17.93 -28.68 -2.39
N THR A 353 -19.21 -29.03 -2.23
CA THR A 353 -19.95 -28.96 -0.96
C THR A 353 -20.40 -30.37 -0.60
N LEU A 354 -19.91 -30.86 0.52
CA LEU A 354 -20.19 -32.19 1.05
C LEU A 354 -21.38 -32.07 1.99
N ASP A 355 -22.55 -32.55 1.56
CA ASP A 355 -23.87 -32.31 2.17
C ASP A 355 -24.77 -33.57 2.12
N ASN A 356 -24.42 -34.66 2.81
CA ASN A 356 -25.38 -35.77 3.05
C ASN A 356 -25.66 -36.04 4.52
N GLY A 357 -25.63 -35.00 5.36
CA GLY A 357 -26.09 -35.13 6.74
C GLY A 357 -25.18 -36.02 7.57
N LEU A 358 -23.95 -35.54 7.81
CA LEU A 358 -23.08 -36.05 8.88
C LEU A 358 -23.93 -36.26 10.15
N HIS A 359 -23.73 -37.40 10.82
CA HIS A 359 -24.68 -37.93 11.78
C HIS A 359 -25.00 -36.93 12.91
N PRO A 360 -26.28 -36.59 13.17
CA PRO A 360 -26.66 -35.54 14.13
C PRO A 360 -26.28 -35.83 15.59
N ASP A 361 -25.99 -37.09 15.96
CA ASP A 361 -25.51 -37.44 17.32
C ASP A 361 -24.00 -37.19 17.52
N HIS A 362 -23.29 -36.70 16.50
CA HIS A 362 -21.89 -36.33 16.58
C HIS A 362 -21.74 -34.81 16.47
N ALA A 363 -22.29 -34.10 17.47
CA ALA A 363 -21.99 -32.69 17.69
C ALA A 363 -20.47 -32.49 17.72
N PHE A 364 -19.97 -31.59 16.89
CA PHE A 364 -18.54 -31.38 16.70
C PHE A 364 -17.90 -30.95 18.02
N SER A 365 -16.91 -31.71 18.49
CA SER A 365 -15.98 -31.30 19.53
C SER A 365 -14.77 -30.65 18.90
N ASP A 366 -14.08 -29.76 19.61
CA ASP A 366 -12.81 -29.17 19.19
C ASP A 366 -11.88 -30.25 18.58
N PHE A 367 -11.36 -30.00 17.36
CA PHE A 367 -10.46 -30.93 16.65
C PHE A 367 -9.00 -30.58 16.86
N THR A 368 -8.19 -31.60 17.08
CA THR A 368 -6.73 -31.49 16.86
C THR A 368 -6.47 -31.48 15.37
N VAL A 369 -5.60 -30.59 14.88
CA VAL A 369 -5.13 -30.64 13.49
C VAL A 369 -4.07 -31.72 13.40
N VAL A 370 -4.17 -32.63 12.43
CA VAL A 370 -3.24 -33.76 12.28
C VAL A 370 -2.74 -33.83 10.84
N PHE A 371 -1.45 -34.12 10.69
CA PHE A 371 -0.82 -34.52 9.45
C PHE A 371 -0.19 -35.89 9.64
N ASN A 372 -0.62 -36.92 8.90
CA ASN A 372 0.04 -38.22 8.92
C ASN A 372 0.09 -38.88 7.53
N VAL A 373 1.08 -39.74 7.36
CA VAL A 373 1.23 -40.64 6.21
C VAL A 373 1.16 -42.08 6.69
N GLN A 374 0.66 -42.99 5.86
CA GLN A 374 0.32 -44.35 6.30
C GLN A 374 0.83 -45.42 5.33
N VAL A 375 1.20 -46.56 5.88
CA VAL A 375 1.54 -47.78 5.13
C VAL A 375 0.83 -48.97 5.76
N GLY A 376 0.40 -49.95 4.95
CA GLY A 376 -0.25 -51.16 5.47
C GLY A 376 -1.15 -51.87 4.46
N SER A 377 -1.32 -53.19 4.62
CA SER A 377 -1.96 -54.14 3.66
C SER A 377 -1.14 -54.47 2.39
N ASN A 378 -1.46 -55.61 1.75
CA ASN A 378 -0.76 -56.12 0.56
C ASN A 378 -0.91 -55.24 -0.71
N ALA A 379 -1.75 -54.20 -0.66
CA ALA A 379 -2.05 -53.30 -1.77
C ALA A 379 -1.51 -51.88 -1.55
N MET A 380 -0.52 -51.71 -0.67
CA MET A 380 0.13 -50.43 -0.40
C MET A 380 1.63 -50.47 -0.69
N PRO A 381 2.21 -49.31 -1.05
CA PRO A 381 3.65 -49.17 -1.20
C PRO A 381 4.38 -49.41 0.12
N ASP A 382 5.65 -49.83 0.02
CA ASP A 382 6.47 -50.13 1.21
C ASP A 382 6.95 -48.86 1.93
N VAL A 383 6.83 -47.68 1.29
CA VAL A 383 7.17 -46.37 1.85
C VAL A 383 6.06 -45.40 1.48
N ASP A 384 5.80 -44.39 2.29
CA ASP A 384 4.90 -43.30 1.92
C ASP A 384 5.40 -41.98 2.51
N TYR A 385 5.19 -40.86 1.81
CA TYR A 385 5.69 -39.55 2.25
C TYR A 385 4.84 -38.37 1.78
N ALA A 386 4.91 -37.28 2.54
CA ALA A 386 4.33 -35.98 2.22
C ALA A 386 5.22 -34.85 2.75
N TYR A 387 5.23 -33.72 2.05
CA TYR A 387 5.92 -32.49 2.41
C TYR A 387 4.88 -31.41 2.67
N ILE A 388 4.75 -30.99 3.93
CA ILE A 388 3.84 -29.93 4.34
C ILE A 388 4.64 -28.64 4.44
N ASP A 389 4.18 -27.61 3.72
CA ASP A 389 4.82 -26.29 3.72
C ASP A 389 4.30 -25.45 4.88
N TRP A 390 3.00 -25.19 4.90
CA TRP A 390 2.38 -24.43 5.97
C TRP A 390 0.95 -24.90 6.24
N ALA A 391 0.46 -24.56 7.43
CA ALA A 391 -0.93 -24.74 7.81
C ALA A 391 -1.43 -23.57 8.65
N ALA A 392 -2.69 -23.21 8.47
CA ALA A 392 -3.34 -22.11 9.15
C ALA A 392 -4.81 -22.43 9.46
N ILE A 393 -5.36 -21.79 10.50
CA ILE A 393 -6.80 -21.75 10.74
C ILE A 393 -7.26 -20.32 10.59
N ARG A 394 -8.38 -20.13 9.88
CA ARG A 394 -9.03 -18.83 9.73
C ARG A 394 -10.52 -18.93 10.00
N LYS A 395 -11.16 -17.79 10.22
CA LYS A 395 -12.62 -17.68 10.29
C LYS A 395 -13.25 -18.04 8.95
N PHE A 396 -14.45 -18.61 8.99
CA PHE A 396 -15.20 -19.01 7.82
C PHE A 396 -16.71 -18.87 8.04
N VAL A 397 -17.40 -18.36 7.03
CA VAL A 397 -18.86 -18.38 6.90
C VAL A 397 -19.23 -18.68 5.46
N TYR A 398 -20.43 -19.24 5.23
CA TYR A 398 -20.91 -19.50 3.88
C TYR A 398 -22.24 -18.76 3.59
N PRO A 399 -22.35 -18.04 2.45
CA PRO A 399 -21.27 -17.67 1.55
C PRO A 399 -20.25 -16.74 2.23
N GLU A 400 -18.99 -16.80 1.79
CA GLU A 400 -17.93 -15.92 2.31
C GLU A 400 -18.18 -14.43 1.99
N PRO A 401 -17.59 -13.49 2.76
CA PRO A 401 -17.49 -12.09 2.38
C PRO A 401 -17.06 -11.91 0.93
N ALA A 402 -17.97 -11.43 0.08
CA ALA A 402 -17.69 -11.27 -1.34
C ALA A 402 -16.75 -10.08 -1.60
N ASN A 403 -15.93 -10.19 -2.64
CA ASN A 403 -15.12 -9.08 -3.11
C ASN A 403 -16.00 -8.05 -3.83
N GLY A 404 -15.95 -6.81 -3.38
CA GLY A 404 -16.67 -5.68 -3.94
C GLY A 404 -15.86 -4.89 -4.97
N ALA A 405 -16.20 -3.61 -5.11
CA ALA A 405 -15.60 -2.73 -6.11
C ALA A 405 -14.18 -2.28 -5.71
N TRP A 406 -13.31 -2.22 -6.71
CA TRP A 406 -12.01 -1.55 -6.64
C TRP A 406 -12.12 -0.07 -7.02
N GLY A 407 -11.40 0.78 -6.28
CA GLY A 407 -11.21 2.18 -6.62
C GLY A 407 -10.07 2.37 -7.62
N ALA A 408 -10.08 3.50 -8.33
CA ALA A 408 -8.96 3.89 -9.18
C ALA A 408 -7.68 4.08 -8.35
N GLU A 409 -6.52 3.99 -9.01
CA GLU A 409 -5.25 4.35 -8.41
C GLU A 409 -5.26 5.83 -8.02
N GLU A 410 -4.95 6.08 -6.74
CA GLU A 410 -4.75 7.41 -6.18
C GLU A 410 -3.27 7.56 -5.81
N GLY A 411 -2.70 8.73 -6.04
CA GLY A 411 -1.42 9.12 -5.47
C GLY A 411 -1.58 10.02 -4.25
N LYS A 412 -0.48 10.41 -3.60
CA LYS A 412 -0.53 11.16 -2.33
C LYS A 412 -0.98 12.62 -2.44
N TYR A 413 -0.83 13.27 -3.59
CA TYR A 413 -1.12 14.70 -3.79
C TYR A 413 -2.54 14.96 -4.31
N LEU A 414 -3.21 15.96 -3.74
CA LEU A 414 -4.49 16.48 -4.22
C LEU A 414 -4.31 17.23 -5.55
N SER A 415 -5.35 17.34 -6.37
CA SER A 415 -5.30 18.08 -7.64
C SER A 415 -6.72 18.51 -8.03
N PRO A 416 -6.96 19.76 -8.45
CA PRO A 416 -5.99 20.87 -8.52
C PRO A 416 -5.79 21.58 -7.18
N GLY A 417 -4.68 22.31 -7.04
CA GLY A 417 -4.42 23.21 -5.90
C GLY A 417 -4.29 24.66 -6.35
N THR A 418 -4.66 25.62 -5.50
CA THR A 418 -4.55 27.05 -5.80
C THR A 418 -3.94 27.85 -4.66
N LEU A 419 -3.24 28.91 -5.01
CA LEU A 419 -2.80 29.95 -4.08
C LEU A 419 -3.04 31.32 -4.70
N ALA A 420 -3.91 32.11 -4.08
CA ALA A 420 -4.06 33.53 -4.40
C ALA A 420 -3.16 34.34 -3.46
N SER A 421 -2.27 35.17 -4.01
CA SER A 421 -1.41 36.08 -3.23
C SER A 421 -2.21 37.09 -2.39
N GLN A 422 -1.54 37.81 -1.50
CA GLN A 422 -2.06 39.05 -0.94
C GLN A 422 -2.31 40.11 -2.04
N VAL A 423 -3.13 41.10 -1.71
CA VAL A 423 -3.35 42.24 -2.60
C VAL A 423 -2.21 43.24 -2.43
N LEU A 424 -1.43 43.44 -3.50
CA LEU A 424 -0.44 44.50 -3.59
C LEU A 424 -1.14 45.85 -3.86
N ASP A 425 -0.92 46.85 -3.01
CA ASP A 425 -1.26 48.24 -3.29
C ASP A 425 -0.02 48.96 -3.87
N THR A 426 -0.08 49.37 -5.13
CA THR A 426 1.02 50.10 -5.78
C THR A 426 1.11 51.57 -5.38
N GLY A 427 0.07 52.11 -4.75
CA GLY A 427 -0.06 53.54 -4.45
C GLY A 427 -0.46 54.42 -5.64
N ALA A 428 -0.53 53.89 -6.87
CA ALA A 428 -0.81 54.65 -8.09
C ALA A 428 -2.04 54.12 -8.85
N SER A 429 -3.02 54.98 -9.12
CA SER A 429 -4.18 54.66 -9.97
C SER A 429 -3.73 54.39 -11.40
N GLY A 430 -4.34 53.40 -12.04
CA GLY A 430 -4.03 53.00 -13.40
C GLY A 430 -2.68 52.30 -13.54
N ALA A 431 -2.04 51.88 -12.44
CA ALA A 431 -0.74 51.22 -12.49
C ALA A 431 -0.77 49.98 -13.39
N ILE A 432 0.14 49.85 -14.34
CA ILE A 432 0.09 48.82 -15.38
C ILE A 432 0.94 47.64 -14.96
N TRP A 433 0.46 46.42 -15.25
CA TRP A 433 1.29 45.23 -15.18
C TRP A 433 2.12 45.08 -16.45
N ASN A 434 3.43 45.24 -16.31
CA ASN A 434 4.36 45.15 -17.42
C ASN A 434 4.76 43.71 -17.70
N MET A 435 5.00 42.93 -16.65
CA MET A 435 5.48 41.56 -16.79
C MET A 435 5.19 40.75 -15.52
N LEU A 436 4.66 39.54 -15.71
CA LEU A 436 4.59 38.51 -14.68
C LEU A 436 5.57 37.40 -15.04
N ILE A 437 6.45 37.05 -14.11
CA ILE A 437 7.41 35.95 -14.24
C ILE A 437 7.27 35.06 -13.01
N TRP A 438 7.37 33.76 -13.21
CA TRP A 438 7.59 32.81 -12.13
C TRP A 438 8.68 31.81 -12.47
N ASP A 439 9.27 31.23 -11.43
CA ASP A 439 10.22 30.12 -11.49
C ASP A 439 9.51 28.85 -11.00
N GLU A 440 9.61 27.77 -11.76
CA GLU A 440 8.91 26.50 -11.48
C GLU A 440 9.77 25.28 -11.78
N THR A 441 9.44 24.18 -11.10
CA THR A 441 9.88 22.83 -11.45
C THR A 441 8.65 21.98 -11.77
N LEU A 442 8.57 21.50 -13.01
CA LEU A 442 7.51 20.61 -13.47
C LEU A 442 8.04 19.17 -13.57
N LEU A 443 7.45 18.28 -12.80
CA LEU A 443 7.60 16.84 -13.00
C LEU A 443 6.69 16.38 -14.14
N SER A 444 6.92 15.17 -14.65
CA SER A 444 6.06 14.59 -15.69
C SER A 444 4.59 14.63 -15.26
N ASN A 445 3.72 15.02 -16.19
CA ASN A 445 2.27 15.11 -15.99
C ASN A 445 1.81 16.17 -14.97
N THR A 446 2.66 17.16 -14.67
CA THR A 446 2.32 18.31 -13.82
C THR A 446 2.34 19.62 -14.61
N ASP A 447 1.54 20.60 -14.18
CA ASP A 447 1.44 21.90 -14.83
C ASP A 447 1.09 23.01 -13.83
N ILE A 448 1.53 24.24 -14.13
CA ILE A 448 1.25 25.45 -13.37
C ILE A 448 0.69 26.52 -14.31
N THR A 449 -0.44 27.11 -13.91
CA THR A 449 -1.04 28.24 -14.63
C THR A 449 -1.30 29.41 -13.70
N PHE A 450 -1.22 30.62 -14.24
CA PHE A 450 -1.51 31.85 -13.51
C PHE A 450 -2.79 32.53 -14.02
N ALA A 451 -3.52 33.11 -13.08
CA ALA A 451 -4.56 34.08 -13.33
C ALA A 451 -4.26 35.34 -12.51
N VAL A 452 -4.72 36.48 -13.00
CA VAL A 452 -4.29 37.78 -12.52
C VAL A 452 -5.46 38.75 -12.49
N ARG A 453 -5.51 39.67 -11.53
CA ARG A 453 -6.55 40.71 -11.47
C ARG A 453 -6.02 42.02 -10.90
N ALA A 454 -6.63 43.13 -11.34
CA ALA A 454 -6.31 44.47 -10.86
C ALA A 454 -7.54 45.39 -10.82
N SER A 455 -7.51 46.40 -9.95
CA SER A 455 -8.57 47.41 -9.81
C SER A 455 -7.99 48.70 -9.21
N ASP A 456 -8.55 49.86 -9.56
CA ASP A 456 -8.24 51.13 -8.89
C ASP A 456 -9.01 51.32 -7.57
N THR A 457 -10.10 50.57 -7.39
CA THR A 457 -10.84 50.47 -6.13
C THR A 457 -10.22 49.38 -5.25
N PRO A 458 -10.00 49.61 -3.94
CA PRO A 458 -9.50 48.60 -3.02
C PRO A 458 -10.39 47.34 -3.02
N PHE A 459 -9.77 46.17 -2.92
CA PHE A 459 -10.43 44.88 -2.72
C PHE A 459 -9.57 43.99 -1.82
N ASN A 460 -10.20 43.03 -1.15
CA ASN A 460 -9.52 42.04 -0.31
C ASN A 460 -9.15 40.80 -1.13
N ALA A 461 -8.16 40.04 -0.65
CA ALA A 461 -7.64 38.87 -1.35
C ALA A 461 -8.71 37.81 -1.69
N GLY A 462 -9.76 37.68 -0.87
CA GLY A 462 -10.86 36.72 -1.05
C GLY A 462 -12.10 37.26 -1.76
N ASP A 463 -12.11 38.53 -2.17
CA ASP A 463 -13.29 39.13 -2.80
C ASP A 463 -13.56 38.49 -4.17
N ALA A 464 -14.84 38.36 -4.57
CA ALA A 464 -15.23 37.77 -5.85
C ALA A 464 -14.94 38.68 -7.06
N THR A 465 -14.78 39.99 -6.83
CA THR A 465 -14.44 40.99 -7.84
C THR A 465 -13.20 41.77 -7.39
N PRO A 466 -12.35 42.27 -8.31
CA PRO A 466 -12.42 42.12 -9.78
C PRO A 466 -12.25 40.68 -10.25
N PHE A 467 -12.78 40.37 -11.45
CA PHE A 467 -12.69 39.02 -12.03
C PHE A 467 -11.24 38.66 -12.40
N TRP A 468 -10.93 37.37 -12.27
CA TRP A 468 -9.64 36.83 -12.70
C TRP A 468 -9.51 36.84 -14.23
N THR A 469 -8.36 37.30 -14.71
CA THR A 469 -7.93 37.22 -16.12
C THR A 469 -6.89 36.12 -16.23
N LEU A 470 -7.09 35.13 -17.09
CA LEU A 470 -6.12 34.06 -17.29
C LEU A 470 -4.83 34.61 -17.92
N ALA A 471 -3.69 34.37 -17.27
CA ALA A 471 -2.36 34.71 -17.79
C ALA A 471 -1.70 33.52 -18.52
N GLY A 472 -2.16 32.29 -18.26
CA GLY A 472 -1.68 31.07 -18.91
C GLY A 472 -0.59 30.35 -18.11
N GLY A 473 0.02 29.33 -18.71
CA GLY A 473 1.07 28.50 -18.10
C GLY A 473 2.46 28.72 -18.69
N THR A 474 2.74 29.88 -19.27
CA THR A 474 4.06 30.18 -19.85
C THR A 474 4.64 31.45 -19.25
N SER A 475 5.77 31.29 -18.55
CA SER A 475 6.57 32.38 -18.00
C SER A 475 7.65 32.80 -19.01
N PRO A 476 7.87 34.10 -19.31
CA PRO A 476 7.19 35.27 -18.76
C PRO A 476 5.92 35.68 -19.54
N VAL A 477 4.95 36.29 -18.85
CA VAL A 477 3.75 36.89 -19.46
C VAL A 477 3.93 38.41 -19.58
N MET A 478 3.79 38.95 -20.80
CA MET A 478 4.01 40.37 -21.10
C MET A 478 2.80 41.07 -21.77
N THR A 479 1.74 40.34 -22.10
CA THR A 479 0.57 40.88 -22.82
C THR A 479 -0.73 40.41 -22.17
N GLY A 480 -1.80 41.19 -22.31
CA GLY A 480 -3.12 40.81 -21.78
C GLY A 480 -3.27 40.96 -20.26
N LEU A 481 -2.30 41.61 -19.60
CA LEU A 481 -2.32 41.86 -18.15
C LEU A 481 -3.18 43.11 -17.84
N PRO A 482 -4.06 43.07 -16.83
CA PRO A 482 -4.88 44.23 -16.45
C PRO A 482 -4.08 45.34 -15.76
N ALA A 483 -4.68 46.54 -15.72
CA ALA A 483 -4.15 47.71 -15.04
C ALA A 483 -5.03 48.09 -13.83
N GLY A 484 -4.42 48.71 -12.83
CA GLY A 484 -5.08 49.14 -11.60
C GLY A 484 -4.11 49.22 -10.42
N ARG A 485 -4.45 50.08 -9.44
CA ARG A 485 -3.67 50.29 -8.21
C ARG A 485 -3.50 49.04 -7.35
N TYR A 486 -4.56 48.28 -7.15
CA TYR A 486 -4.58 47.07 -6.34
C TYR A 486 -4.43 45.86 -7.27
N LYS A 487 -3.47 44.99 -6.99
CA LYS A 487 -3.03 43.90 -7.87
C LYS A 487 -2.96 42.59 -7.11
N GLN A 488 -3.37 41.49 -7.73
CA GLN A 488 -3.29 40.17 -7.12
C GLN A 488 -3.13 39.09 -8.19
N TRP A 489 -2.21 38.16 -7.99
CA TRP A 489 -2.08 36.95 -8.81
C TRP A 489 -2.59 35.72 -8.06
N GLN A 490 -3.03 34.72 -8.82
CA GLN A 490 -3.38 33.39 -8.34
C GLN A 490 -2.67 32.36 -9.21
N VAL A 491 -2.01 31.41 -8.55
CA VAL A 491 -1.46 30.21 -9.19
C VAL A 491 -2.43 29.05 -9.06
N THR A 492 -2.49 28.21 -10.09
CA THR A 492 -3.18 26.91 -10.09
C THR A 492 -2.17 25.83 -10.44
N LEU A 493 -1.98 24.89 -9.53
CA LEU A 493 -1.13 23.72 -9.67
C LEU A 493 -2.02 22.55 -10.07
N THR A 494 -1.61 21.78 -11.08
CA THR A 494 -2.35 20.61 -11.54
C THR A 494 -1.42 19.43 -11.79
N THR A 495 -1.96 18.22 -11.65
CA THR A 495 -1.31 16.99 -12.06
C THR A 495 -2.33 15.97 -12.55
N SER A 496 -1.96 15.18 -13.57
CA SER A 496 -2.67 13.96 -13.96
C SER A 496 -2.03 12.68 -13.39
N ASN A 497 -0.83 12.76 -12.81
CA ASN A 497 -0.26 11.73 -11.95
C ASN A 497 -0.20 12.23 -10.50
N THR A 498 -1.15 11.78 -9.68
CA THR A 498 -1.30 12.27 -8.29
C THR A 498 -0.21 11.79 -7.33
N ALA A 499 0.79 11.04 -7.78
CA ALA A 499 2.03 10.79 -7.03
C ALA A 499 3.05 11.93 -7.17
N ASN A 500 2.88 12.81 -8.17
CA ASN A 500 3.76 13.95 -8.45
C ASN A 500 3.06 15.28 -8.17
N THR A 501 3.85 16.29 -7.87
CA THR A 501 3.38 17.67 -7.75
C THR A 501 4.32 18.61 -8.51
N PRO A 502 3.79 19.64 -9.20
CA PRO A 502 4.63 20.74 -9.64
C PRO A 502 5.07 21.56 -8.42
N THR A 503 6.13 22.34 -8.59
CA THR A 503 6.66 23.21 -7.53
C THR A 503 6.83 24.63 -8.08
N LEU A 504 6.20 25.61 -7.43
CA LEU A 504 6.41 27.03 -7.68
C LEU A 504 7.44 27.56 -6.67
N HIS A 505 8.49 28.22 -7.15
CA HIS A 505 9.60 28.69 -6.31
C HIS A 505 9.56 30.21 -6.06
N GLU A 506 9.22 30.99 -7.08
CA GLU A 506 9.22 32.45 -6.98
C GLU A 506 8.22 33.06 -7.95
N VAL A 507 7.57 34.15 -7.54
CA VAL A 507 6.77 35.00 -8.42
C VAL A 507 7.33 36.42 -8.39
N ARG A 508 7.61 36.97 -9.57
CA ARG A 508 8.10 38.33 -9.79
C ARG A 508 7.12 39.10 -10.67
N LEU A 509 6.74 40.27 -10.20
CA LEU A 509 5.84 41.18 -10.87
C LEU A 509 6.49 42.53 -11.11
N TYR A 510 6.59 42.93 -12.38
CA TYR A 510 6.99 44.26 -12.77
C TYR A 510 5.76 45.14 -13.06
N TYR A 511 5.69 46.30 -12.42
CA TYR A 511 4.60 47.26 -12.58
C TYR A 511 5.09 48.70 -12.61
N TYR A 512 4.27 49.61 -13.13
CA TYR A 512 4.55 51.05 -13.15
C TYR A 512 3.31 51.87 -12.84
#